data_AF-A0A1B6I8U1-F1
#
_entry.id   AF-A0A1B6I8U1-F1
#
_cell.length_a   1.000
_cell.length_b   1.000
_cell.length_c   1.000
_cell.angle_alpha   90.00
_cell.angle_beta   90.00
_cell.angle_gamma   90.00
#
_symmetry.space_group_name_H-M   'P 1'
#
loop_
_entity.id
_entity.type
_entity.pdbx_description
1 polymer ?
#
loop_
_entity_poly.entity_id
_entity_poly.type
_entity_poly.pdbx_seq_one_letter_code
_entity_poly.pdbx_strand_id
1 'polypeptide(L)'
;KLSEEAKSGQMVTLVHANDPDLDPLRYFIVAGNDLQIFRIDPKSGIITIFNIVRLAQPEPHVLNVSVSDGVHTSFCTVSVHVLLVNRHMPHFSTNQHEANVEEGK
;
A
#
# COMPACT_ATOMS: atom_id res chain seq x y z
N LYS A 1 -3.01 -2.09 4.33
CA LYS A 1 -2.99 -3.55 3.99
C LYS A 1 -3.09 -3.64 2.48
N LEU A 2 -2.12 -4.28 1.83
CA LEU A 2 -1.99 -4.35 0.38
C LEU A 2 -2.21 -5.80 -0.09
N SER A 3 -2.94 -5.98 -1.19
CA SER A 3 -3.16 -7.30 -1.81
C SER A 3 -1.90 -7.79 -2.55
N GLU A 4 -1.65 -9.10 -2.59
CA GLU A 4 -0.63 -9.70 -3.46
C GLU A 4 -0.88 -9.51 -4.96
N GLU A 5 -2.12 -9.23 -5.38
CA GLU A 5 -2.46 -8.91 -6.77
C GLU A 5 -2.12 -7.46 -7.15
N ALA A 6 -1.47 -6.74 -6.24
CA ALA A 6 -1.13 -5.36 -6.49
C ALA A 6 -0.20 -5.22 -7.71
N LYS A 7 -0.37 -4.12 -8.45
CA LYS A 7 0.41 -3.87 -9.67
C LYS A 7 1.53 -2.88 -9.39
N SER A 8 2.61 -2.94 -10.17
CA SER A 8 3.59 -1.85 -10.19
C SER A 8 2.84 -0.53 -10.52
N GLY A 9 3.19 0.53 -9.80
CA GLY A 9 2.51 1.83 -9.84
C GLY A 9 1.28 1.95 -8.94
N GLN A 10 0.80 0.87 -8.30
CA GLN A 10 -0.34 0.96 -7.39
C GLN A 10 0.03 1.76 -6.14
N MET A 11 -0.88 2.66 -5.75
CA MET A 11 -0.77 3.43 -4.52
C MET A 11 -0.88 2.53 -3.29
N VAL A 12 0.09 2.67 -2.39
CA VAL A 12 0.14 1.96 -1.10
C VAL A 12 -0.45 2.85 -0.01
N THR A 13 0.04 4.08 0.10
CA THR A 13 -0.40 5.06 1.10
C THR A 13 0.06 6.47 0.72
N LEU A 14 -0.40 7.47 1.47
CA LEU A 14 0.01 8.87 1.39
C LEU A 14 0.68 9.25 2.72
N VAL A 15 1.90 9.78 2.66
CA VAL A 15 2.53 10.44 3.79
C VAL A 15 2.20 11.92 3.71
N HIS A 16 1.62 12.47 4.76
CA HIS A 16 1.24 13.88 4.84
C HIS A 16 1.97 14.57 6.00
N ALA A 17 2.46 15.76 5.73
CA ALA A 17 3.03 16.66 6.71
C ALA A 17 2.47 18.07 6.51
N ASN A 18 2.37 18.81 7.60
CA ASN A 18 1.86 20.17 7.63
C ASN A 18 2.97 21.11 8.12
N ASP A 19 3.25 22.13 7.33
CA ASP A 19 4.21 23.17 7.65
C ASP A 19 3.47 24.50 7.92
N PRO A 20 3.65 25.15 9.08
CA PRO A 20 2.96 26.41 9.42
C PRO A 20 3.29 27.57 8.49
N ASP A 21 4.51 27.59 7.94
CA ASP A 21 5.01 28.63 7.04
C ASP A 21 4.61 28.36 5.57
N LEU A 22 3.97 27.21 5.32
CA LEU A 22 3.51 26.73 4.02
C LEU A 22 4.67 26.53 3.02
N ASP A 23 5.86 26.21 3.54
CA ASP A 23 7.03 25.98 2.71
C ASP A 23 6.91 24.69 1.86
N PRO A 24 7.56 24.63 0.68
CA PRO A 24 7.53 23.44 -0.16
C PRO A 24 8.19 22.23 0.52
N LEU A 25 7.40 21.23 0.82
CA LEU A 25 7.88 20.00 1.45
C LEU A 25 8.42 18.99 0.43
N ARG A 26 9.51 18.31 0.81
CA ARG A 26 10.09 17.18 0.07
C ARG A 26 10.16 15.91 0.87
N TYR A 27 9.65 14.83 0.28
CA TYR A 27 9.56 13.51 0.91
C TYR A 27 10.57 12.51 0.36
N PHE A 28 11.15 11.68 1.22
CA PHE A 28 12.10 10.63 0.84
C PHE A 28 11.95 9.38 1.70
N ILE A 29 12.16 8.19 1.11
CA ILE A 29 12.36 6.96 1.87
C ILE A 29 13.85 6.84 2.18
N VAL A 30 14.23 6.95 3.45
CA VAL A 30 15.63 7.03 3.88
C VAL A 30 16.17 5.70 4.44
N ALA A 31 15.30 4.77 4.82
CA ALA A 31 15.68 3.41 5.22
C ALA A 31 14.55 2.41 5.03
N GLY A 32 14.88 1.11 5.08
CA GLY A 32 13.91 0.01 5.05
C GLY A 32 13.39 -0.35 3.65
N ASN A 33 14.02 0.17 2.59
CA ASN A 33 13.66 -0.06 1.20
C ASN A 33 14.84 -0.54 0.35
N ASP A 34 15.72 -1.34 0.93
CA ASP A 34 16.97 -1.80 0.29
C ASP A 34 16.72 -2.58 -1.01
N LEU A 35 15.57 -3.26 -1.08
CA LEU A 35 15.13 -4.02 -2.25
C LEU A 35 14.40 -3.18 -3.31
N GLN A 36 14.30 -1.86 -3.09
CA GLN A 36 13.60 -0.91 -3.95
C GLN A 36 12.18 -1.37 -4.31
N ILE A 37 11.45 -1.86 -3.32
CA ILE A 37 10.08 -2.36 -3.50
C ILE A 37 9.13 -1.18 -3.67
N PHE A 38 9.39 -0.08 -2.97
CA PHE A 38 8.54 1.10 -2.96
C PHE A 38 9.24 2.31 -3.59
N ARG A 39 8.45 3.25 -4.08
CA ARG A 39 8.88 4.60 -4.42
C ARG A 39 7.96 5.61 -3.75
N ILE A 40 8.52 6.76 -3.38
CA ILE A 40 7.75 7.91 -2.90
C ILE A 40 7.85 9.03 -3.93
N ASP A 41 6.72 9.66 -4.26
CA ASP A 41 6.73 10.90 -5.02
C ASP A 41 7.18 12.04 -4.08
N PRO A 42 8.26 12.77 -4.43
CA PRO A 42 8.88 13.71 -3.50
C PRO A 42 8.05 14.96 -3.26
N LYS A 43 7.00 15.23 -4.04
CA LYS A 43 6.15 16.43 -3.87
C LYS A 43 4.85 16.12 -3.13
N SER A 44 4.24 14.99 -3.46
CA SER A 44 2.94 14.59 -2.93
C SER A 44 3.04 13.66 -1.73
N GLY A 45 4.19 13.01 -1.49
CA GLY A 45 4.33 12.02 -0.43
C GLY A 45 3.63 10.69 -0.70
N ILE A 46 3.13 10.48 -1.93
CA ILE A 46 2.45 9.23 -2.33
C ILE A 46 3.49 8.12 -2.45
N ILE A 47 3.29 7.03 -1.70
CA ILE A 47 4.08 5.80 -1.79
C ILE A 47 3.39 4.84 -2.75
N THR A 48 4.13 4.35 -3.74
CA THR A 48 3.67 3.37 -4.75
C THR A 48 4.57 2.15 -4.77
N ILE A 49 4.04 1.05 -5.31
CA ILE A 49 4.83 -0.17 -5.56
C ILE A 49 5.69 0.05 -6.80
N PHE A 50 7.00 -0.12 -6.67
CA PHE A 50 7.91 -0.12 -7.81
C PHE A 50 8.21 -1.54 -8.29
N ASN A 51 8.58 -2.45 -7.37
CA ASN A 51 8.98 -3.81 -7.71
C ASN A 51 8.02 -4.84 -7.09
N ILE A 52 7.06 -5.30 -7.89
CA ILE A 52 6.04 -6.27 -7.45
C ILE A 52 6.62 -7.66 -7.14
N VAL A 53 7.67 -8.08 -7.86
CA VAL A 53 8.27 -9.42 -7.70
C VAL A 53 8.88 -9.58 -6.30
N ARG A 54 9.38 -8.48 -5.72
CA ARG A 54 10.01 -8.46 -4.39
C ARG A 54 9.01 -8.19 -3.26
N LEU A 55 7.75 -7.88 -3.58
CA LEU A 55 6.71 -7.54 -2.62
C LEU A 55 6.28 -8.74 -1.75
N ALA A 56 6.28 -9.96 -2.32
CA ALA A 56 5.75 -11.19 -1.72
C ALA A 56 6.64 -11.78 -0.60
N GLN A 57 7.17 -10.93 0.27
CA GLN A 57 7.86 -11.34 1.49
C GLN A 57 6.87 -11.48 2.63
N PRO A 58 7.03 -12.51 3.49
CA PRO A 58 6.10 -12.78 4.58
C PRO A 58 6.16 -11.73 5.71
N GLU A 59 7.31 -11.06 5.87
CA GLU A 59 7.52 -10.04 6.88
C GLU A 59 6.98 -8.68 6.45
N PRO A 60 6.50 -7.85 7.39
CA PRO A 60 6.06 -6.49 7.09
C PRO A 60 7.23 -5.64 6.60
N HIS A 61 6.98 -4.81 5.58
CA HIS A 61 7.97 -3.85 5.11
C HIS A 61 7.88 -2.58 5.95
N VAL A 62 8.95 -2.25 6.67
CA VAL A 62 9.01 -1.07 7.55
C VAL A 62 9.90 -0.01 6.90
N LEU A 63 9.30 1.09 6.47
CA LEU A 63 9.98 2.20 5.81
C LEU A 63 10.22 3.34 6.79
N ASN A 64 11.42 3.91 6.81
CA ASN A 64 11.68 5.20 7.43
C ASN A 64 11.56 6.28 6.36
N VAL A 65 10.65 7.23 6.56
CA VAL A 65 10.36 8.32 5.62
C VAL A 65 10.75 9.64 6.27
N SER A 66 11.44 10.49 5.52
CA SER A 66 11.72 11.86 5.91
C SER A 66 10.88 12.85 5.13
N VAL A 67 10.59 13.99 5.74
CA VAL A 67 10.05 15.19 5.09
C VAL A 67 10.86 16.41 5.49
N SER A 68 11.18 17.29 4.55
CA SER A 68 11.93 18.52 4.80
C SER A 68 11.41 19.70 3.99
N ASP A 69 11.40 20.88 4.61
CA ASP A 69 11.15 22.21 4.02
C ASP A 69 12.45 22.86 3.47
N GLY A 70 13.61 22.22 3.66
CA GLY A 70 14.94 22.73 3.33
C GLY A 70 15.75 23.26 4.53
N VAL A 71 15.12 23.45 5.68
CA VAL A 71 15.74 23.91 6.94
C VAL A 71 15.56 22.86 8.03
N HIS A 72 14.32 22.43 8.27
CA HIS A 72 13.94 21.39 9.19
C HIS A 72 13.72 20.06 8.48
N THR A 73 13.94 18.96 9.18
CA THR A 73 13.65 17.61 8.69
C THR A 73 12.97 16.82 9.79
N SER A 74 11.84 16.19 9.45
CA SER A 74 11.09 15.29 10.32
C SER A 74 11.07 13.88 9.74
N PHE A 75 10.88 12.88 10.62
CA PHE A 75 10.89 11.47 10.25
C PHE A 75 9.63 10.75 10.76
N CYS A 76 9.15 9.77 10.00
CA CYS A 76 8.08 8.87 10.41
C CYS A 76 8.33 7.45 9.92
N THR A 77 7.69 6.48 10.57
CA THR A 77 7.77 5.06 10.20
C THR A 77 6.48 4.61 9.52
N VAL A 78 6.59 3.96 8.36
CA VAL A 78 5.47 3.40 7.60
C VAL A 78 5.58 1.87 7.60
N SER A 79 4.61 1.18 8.20
CA SER A 79 4.53 -0.29 8.17
C SER A 79 3.57 -0.78 7.08
N VAL A 80 4.08 -1.52 6.11
CA VAL A 80 3.31 -2.08 5.00
C VAL A 80 3.15 -3.59 5.19
N HIS A 81 1.91 -4.01 5.44
CA HIS A 81 1.52 -5.42 5.52
C HIS A 81 0.93 -5.88 4.19
N VAL A 82 1.57 -6.87 3.57
CA VAL A 82 1.09 -7.58 2.39
C VAL A 82 0.21 -8.73 2.86
N LEU A 83 -1.04 -8.76 2.40
CA LEU A 83 -1.95 -9.88 2.66
C LEU A 83 -1.93 -10.81 1.46
N LEU A 84 -1.51 -12.05 1.68
CA LEU A 84 -1.68 -13.11 0.69
C LEU A 84 -3.18 -13.28 0.44
N VAL A 85 -3.62 -13.08 -0.80
CA VAL A 85 -5.03 -13.29 -1.15
C VAL A 85 -5.27 -14.79 -1.15
N ASN A 86 -6.36 -15.24 -0.52
CA ASN A 86 -6.72 -16.65 -0.53
C ASN A 86 -7.03 -17.07 -1.98
N ARG A 87 -6.11 -17.81 -2.62
CA ARG A 87 -6.21 -18.30 -4.01
C ARG A 87 -7.27 -19.40 -4.21
N HIS A 88 -8.11 -19.69 -3.22
CA HIS A 88 -9.26 -20.54 -3.45
C HIS A 88 -10.35 -19.73 -4.16
N MET A 89 -10.35 -19.80 -5.49
CA MET A 89 -11.59 -19.62 -6.25
C MET A 89 -12.66 -20.49 -5.59
N PRO A 90 -13.89 -20.01 -5.33
CA PRO A 90 -14.96 -20.87 -4.87
C PRO A 90 -15.22 -21.91 -5.96
N HIS A 91 -14.68 -23.11 -5.76
CA HIS A 91 -14.95 -24.25 -6.61
C HIS A 91 -16.28 -24.82 -6.15
N PHE A 92 -17.37 -24.44 -6.83
CA PHE A 92 -18.67 -25.06 -6.58
C PHE A 92 -18.61 -26.53 -7.03
N SER A 93 -18.42 -27.44 -6.08
CA SER A 93 -18.70 -28.86 -6.30
C SER A 93 -20.21 -29.05 -6.36
N THR A 94 -20.73 -29.03 -7.60
CA THR A 94 -21.96 -29.64 -8.12
C THR A 94 -23.34 -29.00 -7.85
N ASN A 95 -24.04 -28.82 -8.98
CA ASN A 95 -25.47 -28.79 -9.35
C ASN A 95 -26.50 -27.99 -8.52
N GLN A 96 -26.89 -26.85 -9.12
CA GLN A 96 -28.23 -26.26 -9.14
C GLN A 96 -29.22 -26.73 -8.07
N HIS A 97 -29.52 -25.84 -7.11
CA HIS A 97 -30.76 -25.88 -6.37
C HIS A 97 -31.60 -24.68 -6.79
N GLU A 98 -32.56 -24.95 -7.67
CA GLU A 98 -33.65 -24.04 -7.99
C GLU A 98 -34.61 -24.02 -6.79
N ALA A 99 -34.90 -22.84 -6.24
CA ALA A 99 -35.94 -22.67 -5.24
C ALA A 99 -36.98 -21.70 -5.80
N ASN A 100 -38.18 -22.21 -6.01
CA ASN A 100 -39.35 -21.44 -6.41
C ASN A 100 -39.94 -20.80 -5.15
N VAL A 101 -40.22 -19.49 -5.17
CA VAL A 101 -40.88 -18.79 -4.06
C VAL A 101 -42.21 -18.25 -4.55
N GLU A 102 -43.30 -18.75 -3.98
CA GLU A 102 -44.62 -18.13 -4.11
C GLU A 102 -44.73 -16.97 -3.12
N GLU A 103 -45.10 -15.78 -3.60
CA GLU A 103 -45.39 -14.63 -2.77
C GLU A 103 -46.88 -14.63 -2.39
N GLY A 104 -47.18 -14.87 -1.12
CA GLY A 104 -48.48 -14.55 -0.49
C GLY A 104 -48.19 -13.60 0.68
N LYS A 105 -48.83 -12.43 0.82
CA LYS A 105 -50.22 -12.07 0.55
C LYS A 105 -50.33 -10.54 0.41
#